data_AF-A0A2D7JT99-F1
#
_entry.id   AF-A0A2D7JT99-F1
#
_cell.length_a   1.000
_cell.length_b   1.000
_cell.length_c   1.000
_cell.angle_alpha   90.00
_cell.angle_beta   90.00
_cell.angle_gamma   90.00
#
_symmetry.space_group_name_H-M   'P 1'
#
loop_
_entity.id
_entity.type
_entity.pdbx_description
1 polymer ?
#
loop_
_entity_poly.entity_id
_entity_poly.type
_entity_poly.pdbx_seq_one_letter_code
_entity_poly.pdbx_strand_id
1 'polypeptide(L)'
;MIIYHFNRCSKSRNALNVLLNNNIEHTVVDYQKNPLDMDVIADLINRSNHKAIDFVRMSKETTIDRDASNDTIIDYLSNHPKFLQRPILDDGVHVIIARPLELLGGMPKLSHLFATE
;
A
#
# COMPACT_ATOMS: atom_id res chain seq x y z
N MET A 1 12.24 -4.02 3.88
CA MET A 1 10.80 -3.69 3.76
C MET A 1 10.54 -3.10 2.39
N ILE A 2 9.42 -3.38 1.75
CA ILE A 2 9.05 -2.81 0.46
C ILE A 2 8.05 -1.68 0.70
N ILE A 3 8.24 -0.55 0.02
CA ILE A 3 7.28 0.55 0.00
C ILE A 3 6.85 0.81 -1.44
N TYR A 4 5.56 0.61 -1.71
CA TYR A 4 4.93 0.97 -2.98
C TYR A 4 4.62 2.46 -2.95
N HIS A 5 5.48 3.23 -3.62
CA HIS A 5 5.60 4.67 -3.44
C HIS A 5 5.26 5.42 -4.71
N PHE A 6 4.69 6.63 -4.55
CA PHE A 6 4.55 7.58 -5.65
C PHE A 6 5.06 8.96 -5.24
N ASN A 7 6.15 9.40 -5.88
CA ASN A 7 6.91 10.60 -5.51
C ASN A 7 6.06 11.88 -5.47
N ARG A 8 5.07 12.02 -6.36
CA ARG A 8 4.20 13.21 -6.39
C ARG A 8 3.12 13.21 -5.30
N CYS A 9 3.09 12.24 -4.38
CA CYS A 9 2.11 12.18 -3.30
C CYS A 9 2.75 12.48 -1.93
N SER A 10 2.40 13.62 -1.32
CA SER A 10 2.94 14.04 -0.01
C SER A 10 2.78 12.98 1.08
N LYS A 11 1.63 12.29 1.16
CA LYS A 11 1.42 11.19 2.13
C LYS A 11 2.37 10.00 1.90
N SER A 12 2.69 9.70 0.64
CA SER A 12 3.62 8.64 0.27
C SER A 12 5.07 9.01 0.59
N ARG A 13 5.44 10.30 0.41
CA ARG A 13 6.74 10.84 0.83
C ARG A 13 6.90 10.85 2.34
N ASN A 14 5.84 11.17 3.09
CA ASN A 14 5.89 11.13 4.55
C ASN A 14 6.18 9.71 5.07
N ALA A 15 5.54 8.68 4.50
CA ALA A 15 5.83 7.30 4.89
C ALA A 15 7.27 6.90 4.56
N LEU A 16 7.77 7.28 3.37
CA LEU A 16 9.17 7.05 3.00
C LEU A 16 10.14 7.74 3.98
N ASN A 17 9.85 8.97 4.38
CA ASN A 17 10.65 9.71 5.35
C ASN A 17 10.68 9.03 6.72
N VAL A 18 9.58 8.39 7.16
CA VAL A 18 9.58 7.61 8.41
C VAL A 18 10.59 6.46 8.31
N LEU A 19 10.65 5.76 7.17
CA LEU A 19 11.62 4.68 6.98
C LEU A 19 13.06 5.20 6.96
N LEU A 20 13.30 6.31 6.25
CA LEU A 20 14.62 6.93 6.15
C LEU A 20 15.11 7.47 7.50
N ASN A 21 14.29 8.23 8.22
CA ASN A 21 14.66 8.85 9.49
C ASN A 21 14.97 7.84 10.59
N ASN A 22 14.41 6.63 10.49
CA ASN A 22 14.64 5.55 11.45
C ASN A 22 15.64 4.50 10.93
N ASN A 23 16.36 4.79 9.85
CA ASN A 23 17.37 3.89 9.24
C ASN A 23 16.83 2.47 8.94
N ILE A 24 15.57 2.37 8.55
CA ILE A 24 14.96 1.08 8.22
C ILE A 24 15.30 0.72 6.79
N GLU A 25 15.92 -0.44 6.59
CA GLU A 25 16.23 -0.95 5.25
C GLU A 25 14.96 -1.17 4.43
N HIS A 26 14.90 -0.52 3.28
CA HIS A 26 13.74 -0.59 2.41
C HIS A 26 14.05 -0.52 0.92
N THR A 27 13.13 -1.08 0.14
CA THR A 27 13.11 -1.04 -1.32
C THR A 27 11.92 -0.21 -1.77
N VAL A 28 12.16 0.79 -2.61
CA VAL A 28 11.13 1.65 -3.16
C VAL A 28 10.67 1.09 -4.51
N VAL A 29 9.37 0.77 -4.62
CA VAL A 29 8.75 0.31 -5.87
C VAL A 29 7.86 1.42 -6.42
N ASP A 30 8.24 1.98 -7.58
CA ASP A 30 7.43 2.92 -8.35
C ASP A 30 6.42 2.16 -9.21
N TYR A 31 5.30 1.80 -8.59
CA TYR A 31 4.26 0.98 -9.20
C TYR A 31 3.53 1.67 -10.38
N GLN A 32 3.72 2.99 -10.56
CA GLN A 32 3.17 3.72 -11.70
C GLN A 32 4.01 3.55 -12.95
N LYS A 33 5.32 3.28 -12.79
CA LYS A 33 6.22 2.95 -13.90
C LYS A 33 6.30 1.46 -14.14
N ASN A 34 6.22 0.67 -13.08
CA ASN A 34 6.26 -0.79 -13.12
C ASN A 34 4.97 -1.32 -12.46
N PRO A 35 3.88 -1.47 -13.22
CA PRO A 35 2.62 -1.98 -12.70
C PRO A 35 2.82 -3.35 -12.02
N LEU A 36 1.98 -3.62 -11.03
CA LEU A 36 1.99 -4.92 -10.35
C LEU A 36 1.07 -5.88 -11.11
N ASP A 37 1.53 -7.12 -11.28
CA ASP A 37 0.71 -8.19 -11.83
C ASP A 37 -0.37 -8.63 -10.82
N MET A 38 -1.41 -9.28 -11.33
CA MET A 38 -2.53 -9.76 -10.53
C MET A 38 -2.09 -10.63 -9.35
N ASP A 39 -1.13 -11.54 -9.55
CA ASP A 39 -0.62 -12.42 -8.50
C ASP A 39 0.03 -11.64 -7.35
N VAL A 40 0.78 -10.58 -7.66
CA VAL A 40 1.41 -9.72 -6.66
C VAL A 40 0.35 -8.95 -5.88
N ILE A 41 -0.67 -8.42 -6.55
CA ILE A 41 -1.76 -7.68 -5.90
C ILE A 41 -2.57 -8.62 -5.01
N ALA A 42 -2.87 -9.84 -5.49
CA ALA A 42 -3.57 -10.86 -4.73
C ALA A 42 -2.78 -11.25 -3.46
N ASP A 43 -1.48 -11.47 -3.58
CA ASP A 43 -0.60 -11.75 -2.43
C ASP A 43 -0.59 -10.61 -1.41
N LEU A 44 -0.49 -9.36 -1.88
CA LEU A 44 -0.54 -8.18 -1.01
C LEU A 44 -1.86 -8.09 -0.22
N ILE A 45 -2.98 -8.37 -0.87
CA ILE A 45 -4.30 -8.36 -0.23
C ILE A 45 -4.40 -9.49 0.79
N ASN A 46 -3.97 -10.71 0.44
CA ASN A 46 -4.06 -11.89 1.31
C ASN A 46 -3.22 -11.75 2.59
N ARG A 47 -2.07 -11.07 2.51
CA ARG A 47 -1.19 -10.77 3.67
C ARG A 47 -1.60 -9.50 4.42
N SER A 48 -2.68 -8.86 4.00
CA SER A 48 -3.21 -7.68 4.64
C SER A 48 -4.50 -8.00 5.41
N ASN A 49 -4.76 -7.24 6.47
CA ASN A 49 -6.05 -7.27 7.16
C ASN A 49 -7.09 -6.33 6.50
N HIS A 50 -6.76 -5.77 5.34
CA HIS A 50 -7.63 -4.90 4.55
C HIS A 50 -8.45 -5.70 3.52
N LYS A 51 -9.64 -5.21 3.18
CA LYS A 51 -10.41 -5.76 2.06
C LYS A 51 -9.75 -5.37 0.74
N ALA A 52 -9.96 -6.15 -0.31
CA ALA A 52 -9.45 -5.82 -1.66
C ALA A 52 -9.84 -4.39 -2.08
N ILE A 53 -11.07 -3.96 -1.78
CA ILE A 53 -11.55 -2.61 -2.13
C ILE A 53 -10.77 -1.49 -1.43
N ASP A 54 -10.15 -1.74 -0.27
CA ASP A 54 -9.34 -0.74 0.43
C ASP A 54 -8.04 -0.43 -0.33
N PHE A 55 -7.57 -1.37 -1.17
CA PHE A 55 -6.46 -1.15 -2.09
C PHE A 55 -6.86 -0.30 -3.29
N VAL A 56 -8.14 -0.03 -3.51
CA VAL A 56 -8.62 0.87 -4.54
C VAL A 56 -8.75 2.29 -3.99
N ARG A 57 -8.01 3.21 -4.60
CA ARG A 57 -8.15 4.65 -4.39
C ARG A 57 -9.42 5.15 -5.08
N MET A 58 -10.53 5.11 -4.33
CA MET A 58 -11.83 5.63 -4.77
C MET A 58 -11.73 7.11 -5.18
N SER A 59 -12.26 7.44 -6.36
CA SER A 59 -12.31 8.81 -6.87
C SER A 59 -13.48 8.96 -7.86
N LYS A 60 -13.69 10.15 -8.43
CA LYS A 60 -14.73 10.32 -9.47
C LYS A 60 -14.40 9.58 -10.77
N GLU A 61 -13.13 9.19 -10.96
CA GLU A 61 -12.65 8.50 -12.16
C GLU A 61 -12.63 6.98 -12.00
N THR A 62 -12.87 6.45 -10.80
CA THR A 62 -12.93 5.00 -10.61
C THR A 62 -14.22 4.45 -11.19
N THR A 63 -14.10 3.40 -12.01
CA THR A 63 -15.25 2.75 -12.65
C THR A 63 -15.66 1.44 -11.97
N ILE A 64 -14.88 0.98 -10.99
CA ILE A 64 -15.18 -0.23 -10.24
C ILE A 64 -16.19 0.00 -9.12
N ASP A 65 -17.07 -0.97 -8.92
CA ASP A 65 -18.01 -1.03 -7.80
C ASP A 65 -17.29 -1.36 -6.48
N ARG A 66 -17.76 -0.81 -5.37
CA ARG A 66 -17.24 -1.10 -4.03
C ARG A 66 -17.56 -2.53 -3.58
N ASP A 67 -18.63 -3.10 -4.11
CA ASP A 67 -19.08 -4.45 -3.81
C ASP A 67 -18.59 -5.48 -4.85
N ALA A 68 -17.69 -5.07 -5.75
CA ALA A 68 -17.07 -5.96 -6.71
C ALA A 68 -16.29 -7.09 -6.01
N SER A 69 -16.22 -8.25 -6.67
CA SER A 69 -15.45 -9.40 -6.18
C SER A 69 -13.95 -9.09 -6.12
N ASN A 70 -13.22 -9.79 -5.23
CA ASN A 70 -11.78 -9.62 -5.08
C ASN A 70 -11.04 -9.78 -6.41
N ASP A 71 -11.38 -10.79 -7.23
CA ASP A 71 -10.76 -11.03 -8.53
C ASP A 71 -10.95 -9.84 -9.49
N THR A 72 -12.16 -9.28 -9.54
CA THR A 72 -12.47 -8.09 -10.34
C THR A 72 -11.67 -6.87 -9.86
N ILE A 73 -11.49 -6.73 -8.55
CA ILE A 73 -10.69 -5.64 -7.97
C ILE A 73 -9.21 -5.81 -8.30
N ILE A 74 -8.68 -7.03 -8.20
CA ILE A 74 -7.29 -7.36 -8.52
C ILE A 74 -7.01 -7.09 -10.00
N ASP A 75 -7.87 -7.57 -10.91
CA ASP A 75 -7.77 -7.31 -12.35
C ASP A 75 -7.81 -5.80 -12.66
N TYR A 76 -8.76 -5.08 -12.04
CA TYR A 76 -8.88 -3.64 -12.21
C TYR A 76 -7.62 -2.89 -11.75
N LEU A 77 -7.04 -3.27 -10.61
CA LEU A 77 -5.83 -2.64 -10.09
C LEU A 77 -4.59 -2.94 -10.95
N SER A 78 -4.50 -4.15 -11.52
CA SER A 78 -3.42 -4.51 -12.44
C SER A 78 -3.50 -3.72 -13.75
N ASN A 79 -4.70 -3.59 -14.32
CA ASN A 79 -4.94 -2.80 -15.54
C ASN A 79 -4.89 -1.29 -15.31
N HIS A 80 -5.16 -0.82 -14.08
CA HIS A 80 -5.21 0.59 -13.74
C HIS A 80 -4.40 0.92 -12.47
N PRO A 81 -3.07 0.79 -12.50
CA PRO A 81 -2.19 0.97 -11.34
C PRO A 81 -2.34 2.36 -10.69
N LYS A 82 -2.78 3.38 -11.43
CA LYS A 82 -3.05 4.72 -10.89
C LYS A 82 -4.05 4.74 -9.73
N PHE A 83 -4.97 3.77 -9.71
CA PHE A 83 -5.98 3.59 -8.67
C PHE A 83 -5.49 2.71 -7.52
N LEU A 84 -4.28 2.16 -7.55
CA LEU A 84 -3.72 1.50 -6.38
C LEU A 84 -3.52 2.51 -5.24
N GLN A 85 -4.05 2.16 -4.07
CA GLN A 85 -3.94 2.93 -2.85
C GLN A 85 -2.46 3.05 -2.45
N ARG A 86 -2.11 4.18 -1.85
CA ARG A 86 -0.72 4.50 -1.48
C ARG A 86 -0.63 5.36 -0.23
N PRO A 87 0.45 5.26 0.56
CA PRO A 87 1.52 4.26 0.45
C PRO A 87 1.08 2.87 0.95
N ILE A 88 1.55 1.81 0.30
CA ILE A 88 1.45 0.43 0.80
C ILE A 88 2.84 0.02 1.27
N LEU A 89 2.93 -0.58 2.45
CA LEU A 89 4.17 -1.15 2.97
C LEU A 89 4.00 -2.66 3.13
N ASP A 90 5.08 -3.36 2.83
CA ASP A 90 5.16 -4.82 2.86
C ASP A 90 6.47 -5.23 3.52
N ASP A 91 6.42 -5.93 4.64
CA ASP A 91 7.62 -6.41 5.34
C ASP A 91 8.05 -7.84 4.98
N GLY A 92 7.37 -8.46 4.01
CA GLY A 92 7.48 -9.85 3.58
C GLY A 92 6.45 -10.77 4.23
N VAL A 93 5.84 -10.35 5.34
CA VAL A 93 4.85 -11.15 6.11
C VAL A 93 3.53 -10.38 6.25
N HIS A 94 3.61 -9.10 6.55
CA HIS A 94 2.49 -8.20 6.79
C HIS A 94 2.44 -7.09 5.74
N VAL A 95 1.23 -6.78 5.30
CA VAL A 95 0.96 -5.68 4.37
C VAL A 95 0.00 -4.68 4.98
N ILE A 96 0.34 -3.41 4.91
CA ILE A 96 -0.50 -2.33 5.42
C ILE A 96 -0.65 -1.18 4.43
N ILE A 97 -1.84 -0.57 4.45
CA ILE A 97 -2.11 0.69 3.76
C ILE A 97 -1.91 1.81 4.78
N ALA A 98 -0.81 2.56 4.68
CA ALA A 98 -0.45 3.61 5.64
C ALA A 98 -1.20 4.93 5.37
N ARG A 99 -2.53 4.88 5.49
CA ARG A 99 -3.44 6.03 5.45
C ARG A 99 -4.54 5.93 6.52
N PRO A 100 -4.43 6.65 7.65
CA PRO A 100 -3.39 7.62 8.02
C PRO A 100 -2.01 7.00 8.27
N LEU A 101 -0.97 7.84 8.38
CA LEU A 101 0.42 7.38 8.56
C LEU A 101 0.61 6.60 9.87
N GLU A 102 -0.20 6.91 10.88
CA GLU A 102 -0.19 6.25 12.20
C GLU A 102 -0.47 4.74 12.11
N LEU A 103 -1.14 4.28 11.05
CA LEU A 103 -1.36 2.86 10.82
C LEU A 103 -0.04 2.08 10.73
N LEU A 104 1.07 2.73 10.37
CA LEU A 104 2.40 2.11 10.38
C LEU A 104 2.75 1.43 11.72
N GLY A 105 2.22 1.91 12.85
CA GLY A 105 2.39 1.25 14.15
C GLY A 105 1.81 -0.16 14.23
N GLY A 106 0.86 -0.49 13.35
CA GLY A 106 0.32 -1.84 13.20
C GLY A 106 1.28 -2.82 12.53
N MET A 107 2.37 -2.36 11.92
CA MET A 107 3.41 -3.25 11.40
C MET A 107 4.34 -3.68 12.53
N PRO A 108 4.58 -4.98 12.76
CA PRO A 108 5.48 -5.43 13.84
C PRO A 108 6.89 -4.84 13.75
N LYS A 109 7.42 -4.63 12.54
CA LYS A 109 8.75 -4.01 12.34
C LYS A 109 8.77 -2.50 12.62
N LEU A 110 7.62 -1.86 12.80
CA LEU A 110 7.50 -0.40 13.02
C LEU A 110 6.74 -0.05 14.30
N SER A 111 6.18 -1.02 15.01
CA SER A 111 5.38 -0.81 16.21
C SER A 111 6.11 0.01 17.26
N HIS A 112 7.41 -0.21 17.43
CA HIS A 112 8.27 0.55 18.33
C HIS A 112 8.37 2.06 18.04
N LEU A 113 8.07 2.50 16.81
CA LEU A 113 8.09 3.91 16.41
C LEU A 113 6.81 4.67 16.80
N PHE A 114 5.75 3.94 17.15
CA PHE A 114 4.42 4.49 17.43
C PHE A 114 3.91 4.07 18.81
N ALA A 115 4.72 3.34 19.59
CA ALA A 115 4.44 3.11 20.99
C ALA A 115 4.61 4.44 21.75
N THR A 116 3.49 5.04 22.14
CA THR A 116 3.48 6.06 23.20
C THR A 116 3.89 5.39 24.52
N GLU A 117 4.88 5.98 25.18
CA GLU A 117 5.24 5.71 26.59
C GLU A 117 4.05 5.87 27.54
#